data_AF-A0A1V4SZW6-F1
#
_entry.id   AF-A0A1V4SZW6-F1
#
_cell.length_a   1.000
_cell.length_b   1.000
_cell.length_c   1.000
_cell.angle_alpha   90.00
_cell.angle_beta   90.00
_cell.angle_gamma   90.00
#
_symmetry.space_group_name_H-M   'P 1'
#
loop_
_entity.id
_entity.type
_entity.pdbx_description
1 polymer ?
#
loop_
_entity_poly.entity_id
_entity_poly.type
_entity_poly.pdbx_seq_one_letter_code
_entity_poly.pdbx_strand_id
1 'polypeptide(L)'
;DTILVTVMYGNNEVGTVQPIEEIGELLKEHKAYFHTDAVQAFGLLPIDVKNSHIDLLSVSGHKLNGPKGTGFLYASKDVKLSPLLFGGEQERKRRAGTENVPGIVGLKEAIKLSSEERDEKNEKYQSFKAIFADTLRDAG
;
A
#
# COMPACT_ATOMS: atom_id res chain seq x y z
N ASP A 1 -15.44 -14.20 -17.06
CA ASP A 1 -14.95 -12.92 -17.64
C ASP A 1 -14.58 -11.90 -16.58
N THR A 2 -13.44 -12.10 -15.91
CA THR A 2 -12.93 -11.17 -14.89
C THR A 2 -11.68 -10.47 -15.41
N ILE A 3 -11.60 -9.14 -15.27
CA ILE A 3 -10.49 -8.32 -15.79
C ILE A 3 -9.65 -7.68 -14.69
N LEU A 4 -10.19 -7.58 -13.48
CA LEU A 4 -9.55 -6.96 -12.33
C LEU A 4 -10.04 -7.66 -11.07
N VAL A 5 -9.11 -7.97 -10.18
CA VAL A 5 -9.39 -8.34 -8.79
C VAL A 5 -8.76 -7.27 -7.92
N THR A 6 -9.53 -6.71 -6.99
CA THR A 6 -9.05 -5.70 -6.04
C THR A 6 -9.35 -6.15 -4.62
N VAL A 7 -8.32 -6.23 -3.79
CA VAL A 7 -8.44 -6.61 -2.38
C VAL A 7 -7.61 -5.64 -1.55
N MET A 8 -8.14 -5.16 -0.42
CA MET A 8 -7.33 -4.35 0.48
C MET A 8 -6.29 -5.22 1.19
N TYR A 9 -5.06 -4.74 1.38
CA TYR A 9 -4.00 -5.51 2.04
C TYR A 9 -4.29 -5.65 3.54
N GLY A 10 -4.58 -4.53 4.20
CA GLY A 10 -4.89 -4.48 5.63
C GLY A 10 -6.14 -3.65 5.87
N ASN A 11 -7.12 -4.20 6.60
CA ASN A 11 -8.35 -3.50 6.91
C ASN A 11 -8.09 -2.30 7.84
N ASN A 12 -8.59 -1.12 7.47
CA ASN A 12 -8.36 0.12 8.19
C ASN A 12 -9.15 0.26 9.50
N GLU A 13 -10.15 -0.58 9.73
CA GLU A 13 -11.02 -0.52 10.91
C GLU A 13 -10.59 -1.55 11.96
N VAL A 14 -10.45 -2.81 11.54
CA VAL A 14 -10.15 -3.94 12.44
C VAL A 14 -8.69 -4.42 12.37
N GLY A 15 -7.91 -3.94 11.40
CA GLY A 15 -6.49 -4.30 11.25
C GLY A 15 -6.24 -5.69 10.65
N THR A 16 -7.27 -6.40 10.19
CA THR A 16 -7.12 -7.72 9.58
C THR A 16 -6.29 -7.64 8.29
N VAL A 17 -5.20 -8.40 8.25
CA VAL A 17 -4.36 -8.58 7.05
C VAL A 17 -4.98 -9.65 6.16
N GLN A 18 -5.11 -9.34 4.88
CA GLN A 18 -5.63 -10.27 3.87
C GLN A 18 -4.51 -11.16 3.32
N PRO A 19 -4.83 -12.39 2.87
CA PRO A 19 -3.86 -13.34 2.32
C PRO A 19 -3.46 -12.97 0.88
N ILE A 20 -2.74 -11.85 0.73
CA ILE A 20 -2.44 -11.24 -0.57
C ILE A 20 -1.54 -12.12 -1.43
N GLU A 21 -0.58 -12.83 -0.85
CA GLU A 21 0.33 -13.72 -1.58
C GLU A 21 -0.43 -14.94 -2.13
N GLU A 22 -1.32 -15.53 -1.34
CA GLU A 22 -2.15 -16.66 -1.76
C GLU A 22 -3.15 -16.24 -2.85
N ILE A 23 -3.75 -15.05 -2.73
CA ILE A 23 -4.62 -14.48 -3.77
C ILE A 23 -3.80 -14.25 -5.06
N GLY A 24 -2.58 -13.74 -4.93
CA GLY A 24 -1.66 -13.55 -6.05
C GLY A 24 -1.33 -14.85 -6.78
N GLU A 25 -0.96 -15.90 -6.06
CA GLU A 25 -0.66 -17.21 -6.67
C GLU A 25 -1.88 -17.80 -7.39
N LEU A 26 -3.08 -17.64 -6.82
CA LEU A 26 -4.33 -18.06 -7.48
C LEU A 26 -4.60 -17.30 -8.79
N LEU A 27 -4.13 -16.06 -8.90
CA LEU A 27 -4.37 -15.19 -10.06
C LEU A 27 -3.25 -15.22 -11.10
N LYS A 28 -2.12 -15.86 -10.82
CA LYS A 28 -0.92 -15.88 -11.67
C LYS A 28 -1.17 -16.26 -13.14
N GLU A 29 -2.00 -17.28 -13.37
CA GLU A 29 -2.38 -17.74 -14.72
C GLU A 29 -3.73 -17.17 -15.17
N HIS A 30 -4.35 -16.31 -14.36
CA HIS A 30 -5.64 -15.70 -14.66
C HIS A 30 -5.45 -14.39 -15.44
N LYS A 31 -6.34 -14.11 -16.41
CA LYS A 31 -6.28 -12.90 -17.25
C LYS A 31 -6.55 -11.57 -16.52
N ALA A 32 -6.82 -11.60 -15.22
CA ALA A 32 -7.26 -10.41 -14.48
C ALA A 32 -6.04 -9.75 -13.86
N TYR A 33 -5.98 -8.43 -13.92
CA TYR A 33 -4.98 -7.71 -13.14
C TYR A 33 -5.28 -7.87 -11.64
N PHE A 34 -4.23 -8.01 -10.84
CA PHE A 34 -4.35 -8.00 -9.38
C PHE A 34 -3.95 -6.64 -8.79
N HIS A 35 -4.93 -5.94 -8.24
CA HIS A 35 -4.71 -4.72 -7.46
C HIS A 35 -4.82 -4.99 -5.96
N THR A 36 -3.91 -4.40 -5.19
CA THR A 36 -4.07 -4.31 -3.73
C THR A 36 -4.01 -2.88 -3.22
N ASP A 37 -4.96 -2.51 -2.35
CA ASP A 37 -4.85 -1.27 -1.56
C ASP A 37 -3.94 -1.55 -0.36
N ALA A 38 -2.70 -1.03 -0.40
CA ALA A 38 -1.71 -1.22 0.65
C ALA A 38 -1.62 -0.01 1.60
N VAL A 39 -2.57 0.92 1.60
CA VAL A 39 -2.50 2.17 2.36
C VAL A 39 -2.24 1.97 3.86
N GLN A 40 -2.76 0.89 4.45
CA GLN A 40 -2.56 0.56 5.88
C GLN A 40 -1.47 -0.49 6.13
N ALA A 41 -0.99 -1.17 5.09
CA ALA A 41 -0.01 -2.24 5.21
C ALA A 41 1.41 -1.78 4.84
N PHE A 42 1.53 -0.89 3.85
CA PHE A 42 2.80 -0.38 3.39
C PHE A 42 3.54 0.31 4.54
N GLY A 43 4.83 0.02 4.69
CA GLY A 43 5.65 0.56 5.77
C GLY A 43 5.48 -0.13 7.14
N LEU A 44 4.43 -0.96 7.32
CA LEU A 44 4.26 -1.82 8.50
C LEU A 44 4.58 -3.29 8.19
N LEU A 45 4.23 -3.77 7.00
CA LEU A 45 4.50 -5.13 6.56
C LEU A 45 5.55 -5.16 5.45
N PRO A 46 6.37 -6.21 5.36
CA PRO A 46 7.15 -6.47 4.16
C PRO A 46 6.20 -6.73 2.99
N ILE A 47 6.42 -6.03 1.87
CA ILE A 47 5.63 -6.20 0.64
C ILE A 47 6.60 -6.41 -0.51
N ASP A 48 6.47 -7.55 -1.18
CA ASP A 48 7.16 -7.85 -2.44
C ASP A 48 6.12 -8.07 -3.54
N VAL A 49 5.95 -7.06 -4.39
CA VAL A 49 4.97 -7.10 -5.48
C VAL A 49 5.22 -8.21 -6.50
N LYS A 50 6.47 -8.70 -6.63
CA LYS A 50 6.78 -9.79 -7.57
C LYS A 50 6.43 -11.13 -6.96
N ASN A 51 6.80 -11.36 -5.70
CA ASN A 51 6.48 -12.62 -5.02
C ASN A 51 4.96 -12.77 -4.84
N SER A 52 4.25 -11.68 -4.52
CA SER A 52 2.80 -11.72 -4.35
C SER A 52 2.00 -11.54 -5.65
N HIS A 53 2.64 -11.58 -6.83
CA HIS A 53 1.97 -11.43 -8.14
C HIS A 53 1.04 -10.20 -8.25
N ILE A 54 1.43 -9.08 -7.63
CA ILE A 54 0.64 -7.84 -7.62
C ILE A 54 0.94 -7.04 -8.89
N ASP A 55 -0.10 -6.73 -9.66
CA ASP A 55 0.01 -5.86 -10.84
C ASP A 55 -0.08 -4.37 -10.50
N LEU A 56 -0.92 -4.03 -9.51
CA LEU A 56 -1.20 -2.67 -9.11
C LEU A 56 -1.19 -2.57 -7.58
N LEU A 57 -0.55 -1.54 -7.02
CA LEU A 57 -0.55 -1.31 -5.57
C LEU A 57 -0.67 0.17 -5.23
N SER A 58 -1.64 0.51 -4.39
CA SER A 58 -1.91 1.88 -3.96
C SER A 58 -1.29 2.19 -2.59
N VAL A 59 -0.65 3.36 -2.44
CA VAL A 59 -0.09 3.86 -1.18
C VAL A 59 -0.44 5.33 -0.95
N SER A 60 -0.67 5.71 0.31
CA SER A 60 -0.88 7.10 0.72
C SER A 60 0.18 7.57 1.72
N GLY A 61 0.82 8.71 1.45
CA GLY A 61 1.93 9.21 2.24
C GLY A 61 1.59 9.57 3.68
N HIS A 62 0.40 10.13 3.92
CA HIS A 62 -0.01 10.54 5.27
C HIS A 62 -0.26 9.39 6.25
N LYS A 63 -0.28 8.13 5.77
CA LYS A 63 -0.29 6.93 6.62
C LYS A 63 1.11 6.47 7.03
N LEU A 64 2.15 7.05 6.44
CA LEU A 64 3.56 6.79 6.71
C LEU A 64 4.23 7.94 7.46
N ASN A 65 3.44 8.83 8.08
CA ASN A 65 3.90 10.14 8.59
C ASN A 65 4.48 11.07 7.51
N GLY A 66 4.19 10.82 6.24
CA GLY A 66 4.52 11.69 5.11
C GLY A 66 3.49 12.81 4.89
N PRO A 67 3.73 13.68 3.91
CA PRO A 67 2.84 14.81 3.62
C PRO A 67 1.47 14.36 3.12
N LYS A 68 0.40 15.04 3.57
CA LYS A 68 -0.95 14.89 3.01
C LYS A 68 -0.98 15.31 1.54
N GLY A 69 -1.89 14.71 0.77
CA GLY A 69 -2.04 14.99 -0.66
C GLY A 69 -0.96 14.39 -1.56
N THR A 70 -0.09 13.52 -1.03
CA THR A 70 0.91 12.78 -1.82
C THR A 70 0.78 11.28 -1.55
N GLY A 71 0.86 10.48 -2.61
CA GLY A 71 0.85 9.03 -2.59
C GLY A 71 1.44 8.52 -3.90
N PHE A 72 1.47 7.21 -4.09
CA PHE A 72 1.89 6.63 -5.37
C PHE A 72 1.05 5.40 -5.70
N LEU A 73 1.00 5.11 -7.01
CA LEU A 73 0.49 3.87 -7.56
C LEU A 73 1.66 3.11 -8.16
N TYR A 74 1.97 1.94 -7.63
CA TYR A 74 2.77 0.96 -8.35
C TYR A 74 1.92 0.37 -9.46
N ALA A 75 2.51 0.26 -10.65
CA ALA A 75 1.94 -0.45 -11.78
C ALA A 75 3.04 -1.30 -12.41
N SER A 76 2.80 -2.60 -12.53
CA SER A 76 3.71 -3.52 -13.20
C SER A 76 3.87 -3.12 -14.68
N LYS A 77 4.94 -3.62 -15.30
CA LYS A 77 5.30 -3.26 -16.69
C LYS A 77 4.21 -3.63 -17.71
N ASP A 78 3.42 -4.67 -17.40
CA ASP A 78 2.44 -5.26 -18.31
C ASP A 78 1.04 -4.64 -18.15
N VAL A 79 0.87 -3.76 -17.15
CA VAL A 79 -0.39 -3.04 -16.94
C VAL A 79 -0.53 -1.88 -17.92
N LYS A 80 -1.64 -1.90 -18.65
CA LYS A 80 -2.06 -0.79 -19.52
C LYS A 80 -3.10 0.07 -18.78
N LEU A 81 -2.71 1.29 -18.44
CA LEU A 81 -3.59 2.27 -17.79
C LEU A 81 -4.00 3.36 -18.77
N SER A 82 -5.30 3.63 -18.83
CA SER A 82 -5.81 4.87 -19.43
C SER A 82 -5.67 6.02 -18.42
N PRO A 83 -5.19 7.20 -18.84
CA PRO A 83 -5.07 8.35 -17.93
C PRO A 83 -6.45 8.77 -17.41
N LEU A 84 -6.55 9.02 -16.09
CA LEU A 84 -7.76 9.61 -15.49
C LEU A 84 -7.81 11.13 -15.73
N LEU A 85 -6.64 11.76 -15.71
CA LEU A 85 -6.45 13.19 -15.96
C LEU A 85 -5.69 13.37 -17.27
N PHE A 86 -6.32 14.08 -18.21
CA PHE A 86 -5.73 14.40 -19.52
C PHE A 86 -5.04 15.76 -19.48
N GLY A 87 -3.92 15.90 -20.17
CA GLY A 87 -3.13 17.13 -20.20
C GLY A 87 -1.70 16.89 -20.65
N GLY A 88 -0.74 17.51 -19.96
CA GLY A 88 0.69 17.39 -20.25
C GLY A 88 1.28 15.99 -20.09
N GLU A 89 2.60 15.88 -20.25
CA GLU A 89 3.30 14.59 -20.33
C GLU A 89 3.78 14.03 -18.98
N GLN A 90 3.36 14.64 -17.86
CA GLN A 90 3.72 14.24 -16.50
C GLN A 90 3.42 12.77 -16.21
N GLU A 91 4.19 12.17 -15.29
CA GLU A 91 4.05 10.77 -14.88
C GLU A 91 3.94 9.80 -16.09
N ARG A 92 4.77 10.02 -17.12
CA ARG A 92 4.78 9.24 -18.38
C ARG A 92 3.43 9.29 -19.13
N LYS A 93 2.78 10.45 -19.14
CA LYS A 93 1.41 10.68 -19.66
C LYS A 93 0.31 9.92 -18.92
N ARG A 94 0.60 9.30 -17.76
CA ARG A 94 -0.39 8.51 -17.00
C ARG A 94 -1.22 9.37 -16.05
N ARG A 95 -0.68 10.50 -15.59
CA ARG A 95 -1.36 11.45 -14.71
C ARG A 95 -0.90 12.86 -15.02
N ALA A 96 -1.74 13.63 -15.71
CA ALA A 96 -1.42 15.00 -16.07
C ALA A 96 -1.39 15.96 -14.86
N GLY A 97 -0.68 17.08 -15.03
CA GLY A 97 -0.59 18.17 -14.06
C GLY A 97 0.75 18.17 -13.33
N THR A 98 1.28 19.36 -13.08
CA THR A 98 2.60 19.57 -12.45
C THR A 98 2.74 18.74 -11.17
N GLU A 99 3.86 18.03 -11.07
CA GLU A 99 4.17 17.16 -9.96
C GLU A 99 4.36 17.96 -8.67
N ASN A 100 3.83 17.44 -7.56
CA ASN A 100 4.06 18.00 -6.24
C ASN A 100 5.46 17.61 -5.75
N VAL A 101 6.51 18.24 -6.31
CA VAL A 101 7.91 17.90 -6.03
C VAL A 101 8.23 17.89 -4.52
N PRO A 102 7.85 18.91 -3.72
CA PRO A 102 8.09 18.88 -2.28
C PRO A 102 7.37 17.70 -1.59
N GLY A 103 6.12 17.42 -1.98
CA GLY A 103 5.36 16.29 -1.48
C GLY A 103 6.01 14.95 -1.80
N ILE A 104 6.51 14.79 -3.03
CA ILE A 104 7.18 13.56 -3.49
C ILE A 104 8.50 13.34 -2.73
N VAL A 105 9.30 14.38 -2.53
CA VAL A 105 10.54 14.30 -1.74
C VAL A 105 10.23 13.95 -0.28
N GLY A 106 9.21 14.59 0.32
CA GLY A 106 8.78 14.26 1.68
C GLY A 106 8.24 12.83 1.82
N LEU A 107 7.52 12.34 0.81
CA LEU A 107 7.05 10.96 0.76
C LEU A 107 8.22 9.97 0.69
N LYS A 108 9.24 10.25 -0.12
CA LYS A 108 10.46 9.41 -0.20
C LYS A 108 11.12 9.28 1.18
N GLU A 109 11.29 10.38 1.89
CA GLU A 109 11.90 10.34 3.22
C GLU A 109 11.03 9.57 4.23
N ALA A 110 9.72 9.79 4.20
CA ALA A 110 8.79 9.05 5.05
C ALA A 110 8.83 7.53 4.78
N ILE A 111 8.92 7.12 3.52
CA ILE A 111 9.07 5.70 3.15
C ILE A 111 10.39 5.13 3.66
N LYS A 112 11.50 5.87 3.53
CA LYS A 112 12.81 5.45 4.02
C LYS A 112 12.78 5.20 5.53
N LEU A 113 12.33 6.19 6.31
CA LEU A 113 12.23 6.09 7.77
C LEU A 113 11.28 4.96 8.18
N SER A 114 10.12 4.85 7.52
CA SER A 114 9.17 3.78 7.80
C SER A 114 9.76 2.40 7.54
N SER A 115 10.64 2.24 6.56
CA SER A 115 11.31 0.96 6.27
C SER A 115 12.41 0.64 7.27
N GLU A 116 13.19 1.63 7.71
CA GLU A 116 14.29 1.47 8.68
C GLU A 116 13.75 1.13 10.08
N GLU A 117 12.64 1.76 10.48
CA GLU A 117 12.05 1.62 11.82
C GLU A 117 10.95 0.54 11.90
N ARG A 118 10.65 -0.15 10.79
CA ARG A 118 9.45 -1.02 10.67
C ARG A 118 9.37 -2.07 11.76
N ASP A 119 10.44 -2.83 11.92
CA ASP A 119 10.44 -4.02 12.76
C ASP A 119 10.39 -3.61 14.25
N GLU A 120 11.15 -2.58 14.64
CA GLU A 120 11.11 -1.98 15.98
C GLU A 120 9.70 -1.42 16.31
N LYS A 121 9.09 -0.69 15.37
CA LYS A 121 7.72 -0.18 15.54
C LYS A 121 6.70 -1.29 15.70
N ASN A 122 6.82 -2.36 14.92
CA ASN A 122 5.91 -3.50 15.02
C ASN A 122 5.99 -4.18 16.38
N GLU A 123 7.20 -4.46 16.88
CA GLU A 123 7.40 -5.04 18.21
C GLU A 123 6.78 -4.14 19.29
N LYS A 124 7.06 -2.84 19.21
CA LYS A 124 6.50 -1.85 20.13
C LYS A 124 4.96 -1.83 20.07
N TYR A 125 4.36 -1.80 18.90
CA TYR A 125 2.92 -1.79 18.74
C TYR A 125 2.25 -3.08 19.21
N GLN A 126 2.87 -4.24 19.00
CA GLN A 126 2.36 -5.49 19.55
C GLN A 126 2.39 -5.49 21.08
N SER A 127 3.45 -4.97 21.69
CA SER A 127 3.50 -4.84 23.15
C SER A 127 2.39 -3.93 23.70
N PHE A 128 2.16 -2.78 23.05
CA PHE A 128 1.06 -1.88 23.43
C PHE A 128 -0.31 -2.52 23.24
N LYS A 129 -0.51 -3.25 22.13
CA LYS A 129 -1.74 -3.98 21.86
C LYS A 129 -2.01 -5.04 22.91
N ALA A 130 -1.00 -5.81 23.31
CA ALA A 130 -1.12 -6.83 24.35
C ALA A 130 -1.53 -6.21 25.69
N ILE A 131 -0.81 -5.18 26.14
CA ILE A 131 -1.14 -4.45 27.38
C ILE A 131 -2.58 -3.95 27.34
N PHE A 132 -2.98 -3.32 26.24
CA PHE A 132 -4.33 -2.76 26.10
C PHE A 132 -5.40 -3.86 26.10
N ALA A 133 -5.19 -4.95 25.36
CA ALA A 133 -6.13 -6.06 25.28
C ALA A 133 -6.29 -6.79 26.62
N ASP A 134 -5.19 -7.02 27.34
CA ASP A 134 -5.22 -7.71 28.64
C ASP A 134 -5.87 -6.82 29.70
N THR A 135 -5.56 -5.52 29.73
CA THR A 135 -6.21 -4.57 30.64
C THR A 135 -7.72 -4.53 30.41
N LEU A 136 -8.17 -4.53 29.15
CA LEU A 136 -9.60 -4.55 28.85
C LEU A 136 -10.25 -5.88 29.25
N ARG A 137 -9.61 -7.02 29.00
CA ARG A 137 -10.12 -8.34 29.41
C ARG A 137 -10.28 -8.45 30.92
N ASP A 138 -9.35 -7.88 31.68
CA ASP A 138 -9.39 -7.88 33.14
C ASP A 138 -10.49 -6.96 33.69
N ALA A 139 -10.90 -5.94 32.93
CA ALA A 139 -11.95 -4.99 33.31
C ALA A 139 -13.38 -5.50 33.06
N GLY A 140 -13.57 -6.58 32.29
CA GLY A 140 -14.86 -7.16 31.91
C GLY A 140 -15.44 -6.62 30.61
#